data_AF-A0A256ZMQ0-F1
#
_entry.id   AF-A0A256ZMQ0-F1
#
_cell.length_a   1.000
_cell.length_b   1.000
_cell.length_c   1.000
_cell.angle_alpha   90.00
_cell.angle_beta   90.00
_cell.angle_gamma   90.00
#
_symmetry.space_group_name_H-M   'P 1'
#
loop_
_entity.id
_entity.type
_entity.pdbx_description
1 polymer ?
#
loop_
_entity_poly.entity_id
_entity_poly.type
_entity_poly.pdbx_seq_one_letter_code
_entity_poly.pdbx_strand_id
1 'polypeptide(L)'
;MGTVNVRVRGIYATAISKILYDKGFNICHASKKIKERFGLKETLTPPNVTVKDLEHRQGVLVIGDYEEAKAVYNVLKETVKPPITYV
;
A
#
# COMPACT_ATOMS: atom_id res chain seq x y z
N MET A 1 2.82 -18.62 -2.87
CA MET A 1 1.87 -17.50 -2.99
C MET A 1 2.27 -16.68 -4.21
N GLY A 2 1.31 -16.34 -5.07
CA GLY A 2 1.59 -15.47 -6.23
C GLY A 2 2.00 -14.07 -5.78
N THR A 3 2.55 -13.28 -6.70
CA THR A 3 2.86 -11.88 -6.44
C THR A 3 1.58 -11.09 -6.13
N VAL A 4 1.51 -10.49 -4.94
CA VAL A 4 0.36 -9.68 -4.53
C VAL A 4 0.46 -8.29 -5.16
N ASN A 5 -0.51 -7.94 -6.01
CA ASN A 5 -0.59 -6.63 -6.67
C ASN A 5 -1.37 -5.65 -5.80
N VAL A 6 -0.71 -4.58 -5.36
CA VAL A 6 -1.30 -3.58 -4.46
C VAL A 6 -1.42 -2.24 -5.17
N ARG A 7 -2.64 -1.71 -5.20
CA ARG A 7 -2.90 -0.32 -5.61
C ARG A 7 -2.98 0.56 -4.38
N VAL A 8 -2.22 1.64 -4.35
CA VAL A 8 -2.24 2.60 -3.25
C VAL A 8 -2.80 3.94 -3.72
N ARG A 9 -3.75 4.49 -2.96
CA ARG A 9 -4.39 5.80 -3.18
C ARG A 9 -4.34 6.64 -1.90
N GLY A 10 -4.60 7.93 -2.06
CA GLY A 10 -4.65 8.85 -0.93
C GLY A 10 -3.37 9.64 -0.69
N ILE A 11 -3.40 10.46 0.36
CA ILE A 11 -2.30 11.37 0.71
C ILE A 11 -1.02 10.64 1.14
N TYR A 12 -1.14 9.42 1.66
CA TYR A 12 -0.01 8.60 2.11
C TYR A 12 0.57 7.69 1.02
N ALA A 13 0.08 7.81 -0.22
CA ALA A 13 0.36 6.82 -1.27
C ALA A 13 1.86 6.59 -1.50
N THR A 14 2.67 7.65 -1.56
CA THR A 14 4.11 7.52 -1.79
C THR A 14 4.81 6.71 -0.71
N ALA A 15 4.54 7.01 0.58
CA ALA A 15 5.19 6.34 1.70
C ALA A 15 4.75 4.87 1.81
N ILE A 16 3.43 4.63 1.70
CA ILE A 16 2.87 3.27 1.74
C ILE A 16 3.36 2.43 0.56
N SER A 17 3.39 2.99 -0.65
CA SER A 17 3.94 2.30 -1.82
C SER A 17 5.40 1.90 -1.60
N LYS A 18 6.23 2.76 -0.97
CA LYS A 18 7.62 2.43 -0.67
C LYS A 18 7.74 1.28 0.32
N ILE A 19 7.01 1.34 1.43
CA ILE A 19 7.00 0.30 2.46
C ILE A 19 6.65 -1.07 1.86
N LEU A 20 5.56 -1.11 1.08
CA LEU A 20 5.08 -2.35 0.47
C LEU A 20 6.04 -2.84 -0.61
N TYR A 21 6.57 -1.95 -1.45
CA TYR A 21 7.56 -2.32 -2.46
C TYR A 21 8.81 -2.94 -1.84
N ASP A 22 9.33 -2.35 -0.75
CA ASP A 22 10.51 -2.85 -0.04
C ASP A 22 10.27 -4.20 0.66
N LYS A 23 9.01 -4.56 0.87
CA LYS A 23 8.57 -5.84 1.45
C LYS A 23 8.21 -6.89 0.38
N GLY A 24 8.46 -6.59 -0.89
CA GLY A 24 8.29 -7.53 -2.00
C GLY A 24 6.89 -7.54 -2.63
N PHE A 25 6.01 -6.60 -2.27
CA PHE A 25 4.73 -6.44 -2.95
C PHE A 25 4.91 -5.74 -4.31
N ASN A 26 4.09 -6.11 -5.28
CA ASN A 26 4.07 -5.39 -6.56
C ASN A 26 3.13 -4.18 -6.47
N ILE A 27 3.63 -2.99 -6.79
CA ILE A 27 2.81 -1.77 -6.78
C ILE A 27 2.21 -1.55 -8.17
N CYS A 28 0.89 -1.75 -8.30
CA CYS A 28 0.18 -1.56 -9.56
C CYS A 28 -0.59 -0.23 -9.59
N HIS A 29 -0.87 0.25 -10.81
CA HIS A 29 -1.62 1.49 -11.04
C HIS A 29 -1.08 2.72 -10.29
N ALA A 30 0.24 2.75 -10.04
CA ALA A 30 0.93 3.86 -9.40
C ALA A 30 0.89 5.13 -10.28
N SER A 31 0.89 6.29 -9.64
CA SER A 31 1.00 7.56 -10.36
C SER A 31 2.36 7.68 -11.06
N LYS A 32 2.45 8.49 -12.12
CA LYS A 32 3.70 8.75 -12.85
C LYS A 32 4.85 9.12 -11.89
N LYS A 33 4.60 10.01 -10.93
CA LYS A 33 5.59 10.43 -9.92
C LYS A 33 6.11 9.28 -9.06
N ILE A 34 5.25 8.35 -8.66
CA ILE A 34 5.67 7.18 -7.85
C ILE A 34 6.46 6.20 -8.71
N LYS A 35 6.03 5.96 -9.96
CA LYS A 35 6.76 5.11 -10.91
C LYS A 35 8.18 5.62 -11.14
N GLU A 36 8.35 6.92 -11.40
CA GLU A 36 9.66 7.54 -11.59
C GLU A 36 10.54 7.45 -10.34
N ARG A 37 9.98 7.68 -9.14
CA ARG A 37 10.73 7.63 -7.87
C ARG A 37 11.26 6.23 -7.54
N PHE A 38 10.51 5.19 -7.84
CA PHE A 38 10.84 3.82 -7.45
C PHE A 38 11.25 2.93 -8.63
N GLY A 39 11.37 3.48 -9.84
CA GLY A 39 11.72 2.72 -11.05
C GLY A 39 10.70 1.64 -11.40
N LEU A 40 9.42 1.86 -11.10
CA LEU A 40 8.36 0.87 -11.33
C LEU A 40 7.99 0.81 -12.82
N LYS A 41 7.75 -0.40 -13.31
CA LYS A 41 7.20 -0.60 -14.65
C LYS A 41 5.70 -0.29 -14.67
N GLU A 42 5.23 0.19 -15.82
CA GLU A 42 3.80 0.29 -16.11
C GLU A 42 3.19 -1.12 -16.04
N THR A 43 2.01 -1.24 -15.41
CA THR A 43 1.26 -2.50 -15.41
C THR A 43 -0.24 -2.20 -15.50
N LEU A 44 -0.94 -3.01 -16.28
CA LEU A 44 -2.41 -3.04 -16.40
C LEU A 44 -3.02 -4.16 -15.56
N THR A 45 -2.20 -4.88 -14.78
CA THR A 45 -2.66 -5.97 -13.93
C THR A 45 -3.62 -5.43 -12.86
N PRO A 46 -4.83 -6.00 -12.72
CA PRO A 46 -5.76 -5.57 -11.70
C PRO A 46 -5.16 -5.77 -10.29
N PRO A 47 -5.43 -4.87 -9.34
CA PRO A 47 -4.99 -5.03 -7.97
C PRO A 47 -5.74 -6.19 -7.29
N ASN A 48 -5.00 -7.00 -6.53
CA ASN A 48 -5.58 -7.91 -5.53
C ASN A 48 -6.03 -7.11 -4.30
N VAL A 49 -5.27 -6.07 -3.94
CA VAL A 49 -5.50 -5.25 -2.76
C VAL A 49 -5.47 -3.77 -3.13
N THR A 50 -6.40 -3.01 -2.57
CA THR A 50 -6.38 -1.55 -2.60
C THR A 50 -6.17 -1.00 -1.19
N VAL A 51 -5.15 -0.14 -1.03
CA VAL A 51 -4.92 0.64 0.19
C VAL A 51 -5.29 2.09 -0.09
N LYS A 52 -6.11 2.69 0.76
CA LYS A 52 -6.46 4.13 0.69
C LYS A 52 -6.53 4.76 2.06
N ASP A 53 -6.41 6.07 2.13
CA ASP A 53 -6.73 6.84 3.33
C ASP A 53 -8.23 6.77 3.66
N LEU A 54 -8.55 6.91 4.96
CA LEU A 54 -9.91 7.13 5.42
C LEU A 54 -10.37 8.55 5.08
N GLU A 55 -11.69 8.79 5.04
CA GLU A 55 -12.24 10.10 4.66
C GLU A 55 -11.77 11.23 5.57
N HIS A 56 -11.70 10.96 6.88
CA HIS A 56 -11.16 11.89 7.89
C HIS A 56 -9.62 11.91 7.94
N ARG A 57 -8.94 11.22 7.00
CA ARG A 57 -7.48 11.13 6.82
C ARG A 57 -6.69 10.59 8.02
N GLN A 58 -7.34 10.15 9.09
CA GLN A 58 -6.65 9.53 10.23
C GLN A 58 -6.67 8.01 10.09
N GLY A 59 -5.68 7.48 9.37
CA GLY A 59 -5.51 6.05 9.16
C GLY A 59 -5.75 5.61 7.72
N VAL A 60 -5.66 4.30 7.51
CA VAL A 60 -5.71 3.68 6.19
C VAL A 60 -6.64 2.46 6.21
N LEU A 61 -7.31 2.24 5.08
CA LEU A 61 -8.17 1.11 4.83
C LEU A 61 -7.50 0.17 3.82
N VAL A 62 -7.49 -1.12 4.13
CA VAL A 62 -6.98 -2.19 3.25
C VAL A 62 -8.18 -3.02 2.78
N ILE A 63 -8.37 -3.12 1.46
CA ILE A 63 -9.53 -3.77 0.82
C ILE A 63 -9.01 -4.79 -0.18
N GLY A 64 -9.45 -6.03 -0.12
CA GLY A 64 -9.08 -7.09 -1.06
C GLY A 64 -9.50 -8.46 -0.54
N ASP A 65 -9.04 -9.50 -1.23
CA ASP A 65 -9.21 -10.88 -0.80
C ASP A 65 -8.53 -11.13 0.54
N TYR A 66 -9.10 -12.03 1.35
CA TYR A 66 -8.75 -12.16 2.78
C TYR A 66 -7.25 -12.40 3.01
N GLU A 67 -6.63 -13.34 2.28
CA GLU A 67 -5.23 -13.70 2.49
C GLU A 67 -4.27 -12.58 2.04
N GLU A 68 -4.52 -12.00 0.86
CA GLU A 68 -3.71 -10.92 0.30
C GLU A 68 -3.85 -9.63 1.12
N ALA A 69 -5.08 -9.27 1.52
CA ALA A 69 -5.34 -8.09 2.33
C ALA A 69 -4.74 -8.24 3.73
N LYS A 70 -4.81 -9.43 4.33
CA LYS A 70 -4.19 -9.73 5.63
C LYS A 70 -2.67 -9.63 5.58
N ALA A 71 -2.04 -10.10 4.50
CA ALA A 71 -0.60 -9.94 4.30
C ALA A 71 -0.19 -8.46 4.24
N VAL A 72 -0.91 -7.65 3.45
CA VAL A 72 -0.68 -6.19 3.37
C VAL A 72 -0.91 -5.51 4.72
N TYR A 73 -1.99 -5.86 5.43
CA TYR A 73 -2.31 -5.31 6.74
C TYR A 73 -1.20 -5.57 7.77
N ASN A 74 -0.70 -6.82 7.86
CA ASN A 74 0.34 -7.18 8.81
C ASN A 74 1.62 -6.36 8.58
N VAL A 75 2.04 -6.21 7.31
CA VAL A 75 3.22 -5.40 6.96
C VAL A 75 3.05 -3.94 7.37
N LEU A 76 1.89 -3.35 7.10
CA LEU A 76 1.62 -1.95 7.48
C LEU A 76 1.56 -1.79 9.00
N LYS A 77 0.92 -2.72 9.71
CA LYS A 77 0.83 -2.73 11.17
C LYS A 77 2.21 -2.78 11.83
N GLU A 78 3.09 -3.67 11.36
CA GLU A 78 4.44 -3.84 11.90
C GLU A 78 5.35 -2.66 11.60
N THR A 79 5.20 -2.04 10.42
CA THR A 79 6.10 -0.99 9.95
C THR A 79 5.72 0.38 10.51
N VAL A 80 4.43 0.74 10.46
CA VAL A 80 3.97 2.07 10.88
C VAL A 80 4.01 2.18 12.41
N LYS A 81 3.71 1.08 13.13
CA LYS A 81 3.48 1.04 14.59
C LYS A 81 2.40 2.07 15.01
N PRO A 82 1.69 1.91 16.14
CA PRO A 82 0.71 2.93 16.54
C PRO A 82 1.42 4.30 16.71
N PRO A 83 0.85 5.40 16.19
CA PRO A 83 1.39 6.72 16.42
C PRO A 83 1.22 7.07 17.90
N ILE A 84 2.35 7.22 18.58
CA ILE A 84 2.66 8.03 19.76
C ILE A 84 1.45 8.53 20.59
N THR A 85 1.46 8.10 21.85
CA THR A 85 0.64 8.46 23.02
C THR A 85 0.30 9.96 23.19
N TYR A 86 -0.84 10.22 23.84
CA TYR A 86 -1.41 11.52 24.18
C TYR A 86 -0.85 12.11 25.50
N VAL A 87 -0.94 13.43 25.67
CA VAL A 87 -0.93 14.11 26.99
C VAL A 87 -2.36 14.36 27.44
#